data_AF-A0A840TYW7-F1
#
_entry.id   AF-A0A840TYW7-F1
#
_cell.length_a   1.000
_cell.length_b   1.000
_cell.length_c   1.000
_cell.angle_alpha   90.00
_cell.angle_beta   90.00
_cell.angle_gamma   90.00
#
_symmetry.space_group_name_H-M   'P 1'
#
loop_
_entity.id
_entity.type
_entity.pdbx_description
1 polymer ?
#
loop_
_entity_poly.entity_id
_entity_poly.type
_entity_poly.pdbx_seq_one_letter_code
_entity_poly.pdbx_strand_id
1 'polypeptide(L)'
;MLNRRLLRTKAVQALYASQLATDSNRMLAMDEIAEAYLPDLNSMEPQNRPKLEGMKRLATLTLDELIKTGKPSEDEEVPFEVIQTARQAFEGYQKSTKADRQQMVRRVLQETEAIYDEFLLVMQLLVELAHQSQIERERAFQDLEFEMPRESGLDTNSVLRQLREHHDFQVEVIRRGISWSNDMSLVRKTFRDVVRKDETYQAYCRQNVHTAEEDQEMAQHVLRRIVLKHEVPVEFFEQRDLYWADHSELIRSLAIKTLKSAEKGATMQLPALTEDWEEDKFFVEELFRQTIENDEQYETYLIDQLKNWDLERIALVDMVIMKTALAELIHFPGIPVKVTINEFIEIAKRYSTPKSGKFVNGVLDVLAEKLKAQGVIRKSGRGLIDNK
;
A
#
# COMPACT_ATOMS: atom_id res chain seq x y z
N MET A 1 12.28 -7.28 -7.09
CA MET A 1 12.74 -6.14 -6.26
C MET A 1 11.63 -5.13 -6.21
N LEU A 2 11.51 -4.43 -5.08
CA LEU A 2 10.46 -3.45 -4.84
C LEU A 2 10.38 -2.44 -5.99
N ASN A 3 9.18 -2.31 -6.57
CA ASN A 3 8.96 -1.38 -7.66
C ASN A 3 8.57 -0.01 -7.09
N ARG A 4 9.20 1.07 -7.56
CA ARG A 4 8.83 2.46 -7.23
C ARG A 4 7.34 2.75 -7.50
N ARG A 5 6.67 2.05 -8.44
CA ARG A 5 5.20 2.12 -8.62
C ARG A 5 4.44 1.78 -7.35
N LEU A 6 4.82 0.69 -6.69
CA LEU A 6 4.14 0.24 -5.47
C LEU A 6 4.31 1.27 -4.35
N LEU A 7 5.50 1.86 -4.22
CA LEU A 7 5.75 2.95 -3.28
C LEU A 7 4.86 4.18 -3.57
N ARG A 8 4.74 4.59 -4.84
CA ARG A 8 3.83 5.67 -5.25
C ARG A 8 2.37 5.33 -4.92
N THR A 9 1.94 4.11 -5.22
CA THR A 9 0.59 3.64 -4.89
C THR A 9 0.31 3.75 -3.40
N LYS A 10 1.22 3.23 -2.56
CA LYS A 10 1.09 3.31 -1.10
C LYS A 10 1.09 4.76 -0.60
N ALA A 11 1.93 5.63 -1.17
CA ALA A 11 1.93 7.07 -0.86
C ALA A 11 0.59 7.73 -1.23
N VAL A 12 0.04 7.46 -2.41
CA VAL A 12 -1.28 7.95 -2.85
C VAL A 12 -2.40 7.47 -1.92
N GLN A 13 -2.40 6.18 -1.55
CA GLN A 13 -3.37 5.61 -0.61
C GLN A 13 -3.32 6.31 0.76
N ALA A 14 -2.11 6.59 1.27
CA ALA A 14 -1.93 7.33 2.50
C ALA A 14 -2.35 8.79 2.39
N LEU A 15 -2.05 9.48 1.29
CA LEU A 15 -2.48 10.86 1.08
C LEU A 15 -3.99 10.96 0.99
N TYR A 16 -4.64 10.01 0.32
CA TYR A 16 -6.09 9.90 0.26
C TYR A 16 -6.70 9.68 1.66
N ALA A 17 -6.16 8.72 2.42
CA ALA A 17 -6.60 8.49 3.80
C ALA A 17 -6.34 9.71 4.70
N SER A 18 -5.23 10.42 4.48
CA SER A 18 -4.89 11.64 5.21
C SER A 18 -5.87 12.76 4.90
N GLN A 19 -6.35 12.87 3.66
CA GLN A 19 -7.36 13.86 3.29
C GLN A 19 -8.69 13.56 3.97
N LEU A 20 -9.14 12.30 3.95
CA LEU A 20 -10.37 11.89 4.64
C LEU A 20 -10.30 12.10 6.16
N ALA A 21 -9.13 11.83 6.77
CA ALA A 21 -8.90 12.11 8.19
C ALA A 21 -8.92 13.61 8.47
N THR A 22 -8.33 14.43 7.60
CA THR A 22 -8.37 15.91 7.70
C THR A 22 -9.82 16.41 7.68
N ASP A 23 -10.64 15.94 6.73
CA ASP A 23 -12.05 16.33 6.63
C ASP A 23 -12.86 15.88 7.85
N SER A 24 -12.60 14.66 8.36
CA SER A 24 -13.23 14.15 9.58
C SER A 24 -12.85 14.97 10.82
N ASN A 25 -11.57 15.35 10.95
CA ASN A 25 -11.11 16.20 12.05
C ASN A 25 -11.74 17.59 11.99
N ARG A 26 -11.99 18.13 10.78
CA ARG A 26 -12.72 19.39 10.62
C ARG A 26 -14.17 19.25 11.08
N MET A 27 -14.84 18.15 10.77
CA MET A 27 -16.21 17.89 11.27
C MET A 27 -16.24 17.80 12.79
N LEU A 28 -15.28 17.09 13.41
CA LEU A 28 -15.19 17.01 14.87
C LEU A 28 -14.99 18.39 15.52
N ALA A 29 -14.14 19.24 14.95
CA ALA A 29 -13.96 20.61 15.41
C ALA A 29 -15.24 21.46 15.27
N MET A 30 -16.04 21.22 14.23
CA MET A 30 -17.36 21.86 14.08
C MET A 30 -18.37 21.35 15.11
N ASP A 31 -18.33 20.07 15.44
CA ASP A 31 -19.19 19.47 16.48
C ASP A 31 -18.83 20.00 17.87
N GLU A 32 -17.53 20.16 18.18
CA GLU A 32 -17.06 20.82 19.42
C GLU A 32 -17.61 22.25 19.54
N ILE A 33 -17.59 23.02 18.44
CA ILE A 33 -18.21 24.34 18.39
C ILE A 33 -19.73 24.24 18.60
N ALA A 34 -20.39 23.28 17.95
CA ALA A 34 -21.83 23.12 18.08
C ALA A 34 -22.24 22.78 19.51
N GLU A 35 -21.48 21.92 20.19
CA GLU A 35 -21.67 21.56 21.60
C GLU A 35 -21.46 22.76 22.53
N ALA A 36 -20.44 23.59 22.29
CA ALA A 36 -20.15 24.78 23.09
C ALA A 36 -21.28 25.82 23.08
N TYR A 37 -22.12 25.82 22.04
CA TYR A 37 -23.26 26.74 21.90
C TYR A 37 -24.63 26.05 22.05
N LEU A 38 -24.68 24.82 22.58
CA LEU A 38 -25.95 24.22 22.97
C LEU A 38 -26.59 25.01 24.12
N PRO A 39 -27.93 25.16 24.15
CA PRO A 39 -28.60 25.77 25.29
C PRO A 39 -28.31 24.97 26.56
N ASP A 40 -27.82 25.65 27.60
CA ASP A 40 -27.66 25.03 28.91
C ASP A 40 -29.02 24.67 29.51
N LEU A 41 -29.32 23.37 29.53
CA LEU A 41 -30.58 22.82 30.05
C LEU A 41 -30.70 22.95 31.58
N ASN A 42 -29.59 23.18 32.29
CA ASN A 42 -29.55 23.33 33.75
C ASN A 42 -29.61 24.80 34.18
N SER A 43 -29.55 25.74 33.24
CA SER A 43 -29.61 27.16 33.54
C SER A 43 -30.99 27.57 34.04
N MET A 44 -31.02 28.32 35.14
CA MET A 44 -32.26 28.91 35.70
C MET A 44 -32.72 30.12 34.89
N GLU A 45 -31.90 30.64 33.97
CA GLU A 45 -32.21 31.79 33.12
C GLU A 45 -32.63 31.35 31.70
N PRO A 46 -33.64 32.01 31.09
CA PRO A 46 -34.03 31.72 29.71
C PRO A 46 -32.89 31.97 28.71
N GLN A 47 -32.45 30.92 28.04
CA GLN A 47 -31.39 30.97 27.03
C GLN A 47 -31.88 31.63 25.73
N ASN A 48 -31.11 32.58 25.20
CA ASN A 48 -31.40 33.23 23.91
C ASN A 48 -30.90 32.38 22.74
N ARG A 49 -31.79 31.50 22.25
CA ARG A 49 -31.48 30.55 21.16
C ARG A 49 -30.99 31.24 19.87
N PRO A 50 -31.62 32.31 19.36
CA PRO A 50 -31.10 33.03 18.18
C PRO A 50 -29.67 33.56 18.36
N LYS A 51 -29.33 34.07 19.55
CA LYS A 51 -27.99 34.57 19.84
C LYS A 51 -26.95 33.44 19.82
N LEU A 52 -27.25 32.31 20.48
CA LEU A 52 -26.37 31.13 20.48
C LEU A 52 -26.16 30.57 19.08
N GLU A 53 -27.22 30.52 18.26
CA GLU A 53 -27.12 30.05 16.88
C GLU A 53 -26.26 31.00 16.02
N GLY A 54 -26.37 32.32 16.22
CA GLY A 54 -25.52 33.31 15.59
C GLY A 54 -24.04 33.17 15.99
N MET A 55 -23.77 33.01 17.29
CA MET A 55 -22.41 32.79 17.81
C MET A 55 -21.79 31.50 17.26
N LYS A 56 -22.56 30.40 17.20
CA LYS A 56 -22.13 29.15 16.57
C LYS A 56 -21.71 29.36 15.12
N ARG A 57 -22.54 30.04 14.32
CA ARG A 57 -22.24 30.30 12.91
C ARG A 57 -20.97 31.15 12.75
N LEU A 58 -20.82 32.19 13.55
CA LEU A 58 -19.60 33.02 13.56
C LEU A 58 -18.37 32.18 13.93
N ALA A 59 -18.46 31.35 14.98
CA ALA A 59 -17.35 30.48 15.40
C ALA A 59 -16.95 29.49 14.29
N THR A 60 -17.92 28.88 13.60
CA THR A 60 -17.66 28.00 12.46
C THR A 60 -16.95 28.74 11.32
N LEU A 61 -17.37 29.97 10.99
CA LEU A 61 -16.71 30.78 9.96
C LEU A 61 -15.28 31.17 10.36
N THR A 62 -15.08 31.56 11.61
CA THR A 62 -13.75 31.88 12.15
C THR A 62 -12.84 30.64 12.16
N LEU A 63 -13.37 29.45 12.48
CA LEU A 63 -12.63 28.19 12.36
C LEU A 63 -12.20 27.93 10.91
N ASP A 64 -13.10 28.10 9.94
CA ASP A 64 -12.76 27.89 8.53
C ASP A 64 -11.70 28.87 8.02
N GLU A 65 -11.73 30.12 8.47
CA GLU A 65 -10.69 31.12 8.17
C GLU A 65 -9.35 30.74 8.81
N LEU A 66 -9.36 30.29 10.07
CA LEU A 66 -8.19 29.78 10.77
C LEU A 66 -7.58 28.56 10.07
N ILE A 67 -8.40 27.64 9.58
CA ILE A 67 -7.95 26.46 8.81
C ILE A 67 -7.26 26.88 7.51
N LYS A 68 -7.79 27.88 6.80
CA LYS A 68 -7.23 28.35 5.53
C LYS A 68 -5.98 29.21 5.68
N THR A 69 -5.95 30.11 6.67
CA THR A 69 -4.90 31.14 6.76
C THR A 69 -3.86 30.86 7.83
N GLY A 70 -4.17 29.96 8.77
CA GLY A 70 -3.39 29.73 9.98
C GLY A 70 -3.38 30.90 10.95
N LYS A 71 -4.15 31.98 10.68
CA LYS A 71 -4.20 33.20 11.49
C LYS A 71 -5.63 33.47 11.95
N PRO A 72 -5.82 33.97 13.18
CA PRO A 72 -7.13 34.43 13.62
C PRO A 72 -7.57 35.64 12.78
N SER A 73 -8.89 35.73 12.56
CA SER A 73 -9.51 36.89 11.92
C SER A 73 -9.13 38.17 12.67
N GLU A 74 -8.75 39.21 11.94
CA GLU A 74 -8.49 40.56 12.50
C GLU A 74 -9.79 41.39 12.60
N ASP A 75 -10.95 40.78 12.32
CA ASP A 75 -12.24 41.46 12.35
C ASP A 75 -12.66 41.81 13.79
N GLU A 76 -12.63 43.10 14.11
CA GLU A 76 -13.01 43.65 15.42
C GLU A 76 -14.50 43.43 15.78
N GLU A 77 -15.33 43.02 14.81
CA GLU A 77 -16.76 42.75 15.03
C GLU A 77 -17.05 41.37 15.64
N VAL A 78 -16.07 40.45 15.69
CA VAL A 78 -16.27 39.09 16.21
C VAL A 78 -16.15 39.07 17.75
N PRO A 79 -17.15 38.55 18.49
CA PRO A 79 -17.09 38.47 19.95
C PRO A 79 -15.89 37.66 20.46
N PHE A 80 -15.27 38.10 21.56
CA PHE A 80 -14.11 37.41 22.16
C PHE A 80 -14.37 35.93 22.46
N GLU A 81 -15.56 35.59 22.99
CA GLU A 81 -15.95 34.21 23.28
C GLU A 81 -15.95 33.34 22.00
N VAL A 82 -16.40 33.90 20.87
CA VAL A 82 -16.42 33.22 19.57
C VAL A 82 -15.00 32.92 19.08
N ILE A 83 -14.09 33.90 19.21
CA ILE A 83 -12.69 33.74 18.85
C ILE A 83 -12.04 32.65 19.72
N GLN A 84 -12.31 32.64 21.03
CA GLN A 84 -11.75 31.66 21.95
C GLN A 84 -12.22 30.24 21.62
N THR A 85 -13.53 30.05 21.40
CA THR A 85 -14.09 28.74 21.04
C THR A 85 -13.53 28.24 19.69
N ALA A 86 -13.48 29.10 18.67
CA ALA A 86 -12.91 28.74 17.37
C ALA A 86 -11.42 28.38 17.47
N ARG A 87 -10.64 29.11 18.28
CA ARG A 87 -9.22 28.82 18.52
C ARG A 87 -9.00 27.48 19.21
N GLN A 88 -9.80 27.15 20.21
CA GLN A 88 -9.71 25.87 20.90
C GLN A 88 -10.00 24.70 19.95
N ALA A 89 -11.08 24.79 19.16
CA ALA A 89 -11.42 23.80 18.15
C ALA A 89 -10.32 23.68 17.08
N PHE A 90 -9.73 24.79 16.67
CA PHE A 90 -8.61 24.82 15.72
C PHE A 90 -7.34 24.15 16.26
N GLU A 91 -6.98 24.40 17.53
CA GLU A 91 -5.84 23.75 18.19
C GLU A 91 -6.04 22.22 18.27
N GLY A 92 -7.27 21.77 18.57
CA GLY A 92 -7.67 20.36 18.52
C GLY A 92 -7.52 19.76 17.12
N TYR A 93 -8.11 20.42 16.11
CA TYR A 93 -8.03 20.04 14.70
C TYR A 93 -6.56 19.90 14.22
N GLN A 94 -5.72 20.90 14.50
CA GLN A 94 -4.30 20.87 14.10
C GLN A 94 -3.55 19.71 14.74
N LYS A 95 -3.78 19.48 16.04
CA LYS A 95 -3.12 18.42 16.79
C LYS A 95 -3.48 17.03 16.23
N SER A 96 -4.77 16.77 16.04
CA SER A 96 -5.25 15.49 15.49
C SER A 96 -4.76 15.27 14.06
N THR A 97 -4.92 16.28 13.19
CA THR A 97 -4.48 16.21 11.79
C THR A 97 -2.98 15.96 11.66
N LYS A 98 -2.16 16.60 12.50
CA LYS A 98 -0.72 16.35 12.53
C LYS A 98 -0.38 14.93 12.98
N ALA A 99 -1.07 14.43 14.00
CA ALA A 99 -0.87 13.06 14.50
C ALA A 99 -1.25 12.02 13.43
N ASP A 100 -2.39 12.19 12.77
CA ASP A 100 -2.87 11.30 11.71
C ASP A 100 -1.91 11.24 10.53
N ARG A 101 -1.41 12.40 10.07
CA ARG A 101 -0.41 12.47 8.99
C ARG A 101 0.86 11.69 9.34
N GLN A 102 1.38 11.85 10.55
CA GLN A 102 2.57 11.12 11.01
C GLN A 102 2.32 9.61 11.11
N GLN A 103 1.14 9.23 11.59
CA GLN A 103 0.75 7.83 11.66
C GLN A 103 0.61 7.20 10.26
N MET A 104 0.07 7.94 9.29
CA MET A 104 -0.15 7.45 7.93
C MET A 104 1.16 7.08 7.23
N VAL A 105 2.18 7.94 7.34
CA VAL A 105 3.52 7.66 6.78
C VAL A 105 4.15 6.43 7.43
N ARG A 106 4.14 6.37 8.77
CA ARG A 106 4.68 5.21 9.50
C ARG A 106 3.99 3.91 9.10
N ARG A 107 2.67 3.96 8.96
CA ARG A 107 1.86 2.82 8.53
C ARG A 107 2.27 2.35 7.13
N VAL A 108 2.42 3.25 6.17
CA VAL A 108 2.86 2.88 4.81
C VAL A 108 4.21 2.17 4.82
N LEU A 109 5.17 2.69 5.58
CA LEU A 109 6.51 2.09 5.67
C LEU A 109 6.43 0.69 6.27
N GLN A 110 5.70 0.52 7.37
CA GLN A 110 5.47 -0.78 8.01
C GLN A 110 4.76 -1.77 7.08
N GLU A 111 3.71 -1.34 6.39
CA GLU A 111 3.00 -2.18 5.41
C GLU A 111 3.91 -2.58 4.24
N THR A 112 4.83 -1.70 3.83
CA THR A 112 5.78 -2.01 2.76
C THR A 112 6.82 -3.03 3.21
N GLU A 113 7.33 -2.93 4.44
CA GLU A 113 8.25 -3.93 5.02
C GLU A 113 7.55 -5.29 5.22
N ALA A 114 6.27 -5.28 5.59
CA ALA A 114 5.47 -6.49 5.81
C ALA A 114 5.28 -7.34 4.54
N ILE A 115 5.44 -6.75 3.34
CA ILE A 115 5.44 -7.51 2.07
C ILE A 115 6.54 -8.60 2.10
N TYR A 116 7.66 -8.32 2.75
CA TYR A 116 8.72 -9.32 2.90
C TYR A 116 8.31 -10.45 3.84
N ASP A 117 7.54 -10.17 4.89
CA ASP A 117 6.99 -11.19 5.79
C ASP A 117 6.05 -12.12 5.04
N GLU A 118 5.21 -11.58 4.14
CA GLU A 118 4.33 -12.37 3.29
C GLU A 118 5.09 -13.21 2.27
N PHE A 119 6.17 -12.67 1.69
CA PHE A 119 7.08 -13.45 0.87
C PHE A 119 7.67 -14.63 1.65
N LEU A 120 8.16 -14.41 2.87
CA LEU A 120 8.67 -15.48 3.72
C LEU A 120 7.56 -16.49 4.08
N LEU A 121 6.34 -16.03 4.35
CA LEU A 121 5.19 -16.88 4.64
C LEU A 121 4.85 -17.80 3.46
N VAL A 122 4.89 -17.29 2.22
CA VAL A 122 4.74 -18.08 0.98
C VAL A 122 5.86 -19.11 0.84
N MET A 123 7.11 -18.72 1.09
CA MET A 123 8.23 -19.66 1.01
C MET A 123 8.13 -20.75 2.09
N GLN A 124 7.73 -20.38 3.32
CA GLN A 124 7.49 -21.32 4.39
C GLN A 124 6.33 -22.27 4.06
N LEU A 125 5.28 -21.81 3.36
CA LEU A 125 4.20 -22.69 2.92
C LEU A 125 4.71 -23.82 2.02
N LEU A 126 5.68 -23.55 1.14
CA LEU A 126 6.29 -24.60 0.31
C LEU A 126 7.00 -25.66 1.18
N VAL A 127 7.70 -25.23 2.23
CA VAL A 127 8.35 -26.14 3.19
C VAL A 127 7.31 -26.95 3.96
N GLU A 128 6.23 -26.33 4.41
CA GLU A 128 5.14 -27.03 5.11
C GLU A 128 4.41 -28.02 4.21
N LEU A 129 4.18 -27.69 2.94
CA LEU A 129 3.62 -28.62 1.95
C LEU A 129 4.55 -29.80 1.68
N ALA A 130 5.86 -29.56 1.63
CA ALA A 130 6.85 -30.64 1.57
C ALA A 130 6.78 -31.53 2.83
N HIS A 131 6.67 -30.94 4.01
CA HIS A 131 6.49 -31.71 5.24
C HIS A 131 5.17 -32.52 5.25
N GLN A 132 4.06 -31.96 4.75
CA GLN A 132 2.82 -32.72 4.60
C GLN A 132 2.96 -33.88 3.61
N SER A 133 3.73 -33.71 2.52
CA SER A 133 4.07 -34.80 1.59
C SER A 133 4.77 -35.96 2.30
N GLN A 134 5.76 -35.65 3.14
CA GLN A 134 6.46 -36.67 3.94
C GLN A 134 5.49 -37.43 4.86
N ILE A 135 4.67 -36.70 5.63
CA ILE A 135 3.70 -37.32 6.55
C ILE A 135 2.76 -38.27 5.80
N GLU A 136 2.23 -37.86 4.64
CA GLU A 136 1.31 -38.69 3.85
C GLU A 136 2.00 -39.97 3.34
N ARG A 137 3.24 -39.86 2.86
CA ARG A 137 4.02 -41.01 2.37
C ARG A 137 4.34 -42.02 3.47
N GLU A 138 4.63 -41.55 4.67
CA GLU A 138 4.97 -42.38 5.83
C GLU A 138 3.74 -43.04 6.47
N ARG A 139 2.52 -42.72 6.03
CA ARG A 139 1.31 -43.36 6.55
C ARG A 139 1.30 -44.85 6.24
N ALA A 140 1.00 -45.64 7.29
CA ALA A 140 0.90 -47.09 7.20
C ALA A 140 -0.17 -47.55 6.21
N PHE A 141 -1.30 -46.85 6.16
CA PHE A 141 -2.44 -47.15 5.28
C PHE A 141 -2.66 -46.00 4.30
N GLN A 142 -2.68 -46.31 3.01
CA GLN A 142 -3.03 -45.37 1.94
C GLN A 142 -4.53 -45.50 1.61
N ASP A 143 -5.14 -44.40 1.17
CA ASP A 143 -6.49 -44.49 0.61
C ASP A 143 -6.44 -45.28 -0.69
N LEU A 144 -7.29 -46.30 -0.81
CA LEU A 144 -7.39 -47.19 -1.98
C LEU A 144 -7.72 -46.44 -3.28
N GLU A 145 -8.33 -45.25 -3.19
CA GLU A 145 -8.66 -44.42 -4.37
C GLU A 145 -7.48 -43.59 -4.90
N PHE A 146 -6.43 -43.40 -4.09
CA PHE A 146 -5.30 -42.53 -4.42
C PHE A 146 -4.00 -43.11 -3.84
N GLU A 147 -3.51 -44.18 -4.47
CA GLU A 147 -2.19 -44.75 -4.20
C GLU A 147 -1.10 -43.80 -4.72
N MET A 148 -0.29 -43.27 -3.80
CA MET A 148 0.86 -42.43 -4.13
C MET A 148 2.13 -43.24 -3.99
N PRO A 149 3.04 -43.19 -4.97
CA PRO A 149 4.35 -43.83 -4.87
C PRO A 149 5.09 -43.35 -3.62
N ARG A 150 5.59 -44.29 -2.82
CA ARG A 150 6.25 -43.97 -1.53
C ARG A 150 7.66 -43.41 -1.68
N GLU A 151 8.23 -43.48 -2.88
CA GLU A 151 9.64 -43.13 -3.12
C GLU A 151 9.83 -41.64 -3.46
N SER A 152 8.78 -40.97 -3.97
CA SER A 152 8.89 -39.63 -4.56
C SER A 152 7.74 -38.71 -4.14
N GLY A 153 8.08 -37.48 -3.72
CA GLY A 153 7.17 -36.45 -3.25
C GLY A 153 7.85 -35.08 -3.13
N LEU A 154 7.12 -34.08 -2.64
CA LEU A 154 7.67 -32.72 -2.44
C LEU A 154 8.80 -32.67 -1.41
N ASP A 155 8.81 -33.58 -0.43
CA ASP A 155 9.86 -33.72 0.58
C ASP A 155 11.19 -34.23 0.01
N THR A 156 11.14 -34.99 -1.08
CA THR A 156 12.33 -35.50 -1.77
C THR A 156 12.89 -34.54 -2.80
N ASN A 157 12.14 -33.52 -3.20
CA ASN A 157 12.54 -32.51 -4.16
C ASN A 157 13.78 -31.74 -3.65
N SER A 158 14.84 -31.68 -4.47
CA SER A 158 16.11 -31.09 -4.07
C SER A 158 16.03 -29.58 -3.80
N VAL A 159 15.18 -28.84 -4.52
CA VAL A 159 14.99 -27.40 -4.35
C VAL A 159 14.30 -27.09 -3.03
N LEU A 160 13.22 -27.82 -2.71
CA LEU A 160 12.48 -27.63 -1.46
C LEU A 160 13.30 -28.09 -0.24
N ARG A 161 14.15 -29.12 -0.40
CA ARG A 161 15.11 -29.52 0.63
C ARG A 161 16.15 -28.43 0.90
N GLN A 162 16.73 -27.87 -0.16
CA GLN A 162 17.66 -26.74 -0.04
C GLN A 162 17.01 -25.54 0.65
N LEU A 163 15.77 -25.19 0.30
CA LEU A 163 15.01 -24.11 0.95
C LEU A 163 14.82 -24.37 2.45
N ARG A 164 14.43 -25.60 2.82
CA ARG A 164 14.25 -26.00 4.22
C ARG A 164 15.55 -25.89 5.01
N GLU A 165 16.68 -26.25 4.41
CA GLU A 165 18.00 -26.29 5.06
C GLU A 165 18.75 -24.94 4.95
N HIS A 166 18.21 -23.97 4.23
CA HIS A 166 18.85 -22.68 3.98
C HIS A 166 18.94 -21.83 5.26
N HIS A 167 20.17 -21.57 5.72
CA HIS A 167 20.43 -20.89 6.99
C HIS A 167 19.77 -19.51 7.09
N ASP A 168 20.02 -18.60 6.14
CA ASP A 168 19.52 -17.22 6.23
C ASP A 168 18.00 -17.16 6.14
N PHE A 169 17.38 -18.12 5.45
CA PHE A 169 15.92 -18.24 5.38
C PHE A 169 15.35 -18.61 6.74
N GLN A 170 15.92 -19.63 7.40
CA GLN A 170 15.51 -20.01 8.76
C GLN A 170 15.73 -18.89 9.77
N VAL A 171 16.86 -18.16 9.68
CA VAL A 171 17.13 -17.01 10.54
C VAL A 171 16.07 -15.92 10.37
N GLU A 172 15.73 -15.55 9.14
CA GLU A 172 14.71 -14.52 8.88
C GLU A 172 13.30 -14.96 9.29
N VAL A 173 12.94 -16.23 9.05
CA VAL A 173 11.65 -16.82 9.51
C VAL A 173 11.53 -16.74 11.03
N ILE A 174 12.57 -17.12 11.77
CA ILE A 174 12.58 -17.05 13.24
C ILE A 174 12.55 -15.61 13.72
N ARG A 175 13.40 -14.74 13.15
CA ARG A 175 13.52 -13.33 13.53
C ARG A 175 12.19 -12.58 13.40
N ARG A 176 11.44 -12.85 12.33
CA ARG A 176 10.15 -12.21 12.02
C ARG A 176 8.95 -12.97 12.60
N GLY A 177 9.17 -14.12 13.24
CA GLY A 177 8.11 -14.92 13.85
C GLY A 177 7.13 -15.52 12.84
N ILE A 178 7.59 -15.82 11.62
CA ILE A 178 6.76 -16.39 10.56
C ILE A 178 6.46 -17.85 10.88
N SER A 179 5.19 -18.23 10.95
CA SER A 179 4.79 -19.60 11.25
C SER A 179 3.40 -19.92 10.72
N TRP A 180 3.21 -21.17 10.30
CA TRP A 180 1.92 -21.75 9.93
C TRP A 180 1.24 -22.50 11.09
N SER A 181 1.79 -22.48 12.30
CA SER A 181 1.28 -23.24 13.45
C SER A 181 -0.21 -22.98 13.75
N ASN A 182 -0.65 -21.73 13.63
CA ASN A 182 -2.04 -21.32 13.85
C ASN A 182 -2.95 -21.66 12.65
N ASP A 183 -2.36 -21.86 11.48
CA ASP A 183 -3.06 -21.99 10.18
C ASP A 183 -2.79 -23.36 9.53
N MET A 184 -2.42 -24.38 10.32
CA MET A 184 -2.14 -25.74 9.84
C MET A 184 -3.36 -26.40 9.17
N SER A 185 -4.57 -25.94 9.47
CA SER A 185 -5.79 -26.36 8.77
C SER A 185 -5.70 -26.01 7.28
N LEU A 186 -5.22 -24.82 6.92
CA LEU A 186 -5.01 -24.40 5.54
C LEU A 186 -3.94 -25.24 4.86
N VAL A 187 -2.80 -25.46 5.51
CA VAL A 187 -1.70 -26.27 4.94
C VAL A 187 -2.21 -27.67 4.59
N ARG A 188 -2.91 -28.32 5.52
CA ARG A 188 -3.49 -29.67 5.31
C ARG A 188 -4.57 -29.67 4.23
N LYS A 189 -5.43 -28.65 4.21
CA LYS A 189 -6.48 -28.50 3.18
C LYS A 189 -5.86 -28.31 1.80
N THR A 190 -4.90 -27.41 1.66
CA THR A 190 -4.14 -27.16 0.42
C THR A 190 -3.47 -28.44 -0.05
N PHE A 191 -2.80 -29.17 0.82
CA PHE A 191 -2.14 -30.41 0.42
C PHE A 191 -3.15 -31.49 -0.03
N ARG A 192 -4.16 -31.77 0.79
CA ARG A 192 -5.13 -32.85 0.55
C ARG A 192 -6.04 -32.59 -0.64
N ASP A 193 -6.60 -31.39 -0.72
CA ASP A 193 -7.66 -31.08 -1.67
C ASP A 193 -7.10 -30.55 -3.00
N VAL A 194 -5.86 -30.03 -2.99
CA VAL A 194 -5.24 -29.40 -4.17
C VAL A 194 -4.02 -30.18 -4.64
N VAL A 195 -2.94 -30.20 -3.84
CA VAL A 195 -1.66 -30.80 -4.25
C VAL A 195 -1.83 -32.28 -4.63
N ARG A 196 -2.50 -33.07 -3.78
CA ARG A 196 -2.72 -34.51 -4.02
C ARG A 196 -3.52 -34.81 -5.29
N LYS A 197 -4.39 -33.89 -5.70
CA LYS A 197 -5.26 -34.06 -6.88
C LYS A 197 -4.66 -33.46 -8.16
N ASP A 198 -3.54 -32.75 -8.06
CA ASP A 198 -2.88 -32.12 -9.20
C ASP A 198 -2.20 -33.17 -10.10
N GLU A 199 -2.53 -33.18 -11.39
CA GLU A 199 -2.05 -34.17 -12.36
C GLU A 199 -0.53 -34.11 -12.54
N THR A 200 0.05 -32.90 -12.54
CA THR A 200 1.49 -32.68 -12.69
C THR A 200 2.23 -33.24 -11.47
N TYR A 201 1.72 -33.01 -10.26
CA TYR A 201 2.27 -33.58 -9.04
C TYR A 201 2.18 -35.11 -9.03
N GLN A 202 1.05 -35.69 -9.43
CA GLN A 202 0.91 -37.14 -9.53
C GLN A 202 1.89 -37.74 -10.55
N ALA A 203 2.08 -37.10 -11.71
CA ALA A 203 3.02 -37.53 -12.73
C ALA A 203 4.47 -37.51 -12.21
N TYR A 204 4.85 -36.46 -11.48
CA TYR A 204 6.16 -36.35 -10.83
C TYR A 204 6.37 -37.44 -9.78
N CYS A 205 5.38 -37.72 -8.92
CA CYS A 205 5.51 -38.78 -7.93
C CYS A 205 5.66 -40.19 -8.53
N ARG A 206 5.16 -40.43 -9.76
CA ARG A 206 5.34 -41.72 -10.46
C ARG A 206 6.78 -41.99 -10.88
N GLN A 207 7.63 -40.97 -10.91
CA GLN A 207 9.05 -41.10 -11.18
C GLN A 207 9.82 -41.14 -9.86
N ASN A 208 10.72 -42.12 -9.70
CA ASN A 208 11.45 -42.33 -8.44
C ASN A 208 12.73 -41.50 -8.35
N VAL A 209 13.26 -41.04 -9.48
CA VAL A 209 14.49 -40.24 -9.58
C VAL A 209 14.22 -39.06 -10.49
N HIS A 210 14.57 -37.87 -10.00
CA HIS A 210 14.35 -36.60 -10.68
C HIS A 210 15.67 -35.91 -10.99
N THR A 211 15.72 -35.31 -12.18
CA THR A 211 16.77 -34.36 -12.57
C THR A 211 16.61 -33.04 -11.81
N ALA A 212 17.65 -32.20 -11.83
CA ALA A 212 17.55 -30.88 -11.22
C ALA A 212 16.55 -29.99 -11.96
N GLU A 213 16.44 -30.14 -13.29
CA GLU A 213 15.42 -29.42 -14.06
C GLU A 213 13.99 -29.85 -13.67
N GLU A 214 13.72 -31.15 -13.55
CA GLU A 214 12.40 -31.66 -13.12
C GLU A 214 12.02 -31.18 -11.71
N ASP A 215 12.97 -31.20 -10.77
CA ASP A 215 12.76 -30.67 -9.42
C ASP A 215 12.44 -29.17 -9.43
N GLN A 216 13.15 -28.42 -10.27
CA GLN A 216 12.99 -26.98 -10.45
C GLN A 216 11.65 -26.61 -11.09
N GLU A 217 11.19 -27.41 -12.05
CA GLU A 217 9.88 -27.26 -12.69
C GLU A 217 8.76 -27.57 -11.71
N MET A 218 8.89 -28.65 -10.92
CA MET A 218 7.90 -29.00 -9.91
C MET A 218 7.76 -27.93 -8.82
N ALA A 219 8.88 -27.45 -8.27
CA ALA A 219 8.85 -26.39 -7.25
C ALA A 219 8.17 -25.10 -7.78
N GLN A 220 8.46 -24.72 -9.04
CA GLN A 220 7.81 -23.58 -9.67
C GLN A 220 6.33 -23.83 -10.01
N HIS A 221 5.95 -25.06 -10.35
CA HIS A 221 4.55 -25.45 -10.57
C HIS A 221 3.74 -25.28 -9.29
N VAL A 222 4.20 -25.85 -8.17
CA VAL A 222 3.54 -25.69 -6.86
C VAL A 222 3.42 -24.22 -6.48
N LEU A 223 4.49 -23.43 -6.63
CA LEU A 223 4.42 -21.99 -6.35
C LEU A 223 3.40 -21.27 -7.24
N ARG A 224 3.48 -21.42 -8.56
CA ARG A 224 2.72 -20.59 -9.51
C ARG A 224 1.27 -21.04 -9.70
N ARG A 225 1.01 -22.34 -9.68
CA ARG A 225 -0.30 -22.92 -10.01
C ARG A 225 -1.10 -23.25 -8.76
N ILE A 226 -0.43 -23.64 -7.69
CA ILE A 226 -1.10 -24.01 -6.44
C ILE A 226 -1.09 -22.80 -5.49
N VAL A 227 0.07 -22.39 -4.98
CA VAL A 227 0.16 -21.38 -3.92
C VAL A 227 -0.34 -19.99 -4.35
N LEU A 228 0.00 -19.55 -5.56
CA LEU A 228 -0.30 -18.18 -6.03
C LEU A 228 -1.50 -18.08 -6.99
N LYS A 229 -2.23 -19.17 -7.21
CA LYS A 229 -3.33 -19.19 -8.19
C LYS A 229 -4.54 -20.04 -7.80
N HIS A 230 -4.36 -21.09 -7.01
CA HIS A 230 -5.50 -21.89 -6.58
C HIS A 230 -6.34 -21.11 -5.55
N GLU A 231 -7.66 -21.26 -5.59
CA GLU A 231 -8.59 -20.52 -4.72
C GLU A 231 -8.23 -20.66 -3.23
N VAL A 232 -7.97 -21.90 -2.76
CA VAL A 232 -7.73 -22.18 -1.33
C VAL A 232 -6.58 -21.35 -0.73
N PRO A 233 -5.34 -21.35 -1.25
CA PRO A 233 -4.29 -20.47 -0.73
C PRO A 233 -4.53 -18.98 -1.01
N VAL A 234 -5.05 -18.62 -2.19
CA VAL A 234 -5.22 -17.21 -2.58
C VAL A 234 -6.25 -16.52 -1.70
N GLU A 235 -7.40 -17.15 -1.44
CA GLU A 235 -8.43 -16.63 -0.54
C GLU A 235 -7.88 -16.39 0.87
N PHE A 236 -7.01 -17.28 1.36
CA PHE A 236 -6.37 -17.10 2.65
C PHE A 236 -5.47 -15.86 2.68
N PHE A 237 -4.63 -15.68 1.66
CA PHE A 237 -3.75 -14.50 1.59
C PHE A 237 -4.55 -13.20 1.44
N GLU A 238 -5.59 -13.19 0.61
CA GLU A 238 -6.47 -12.02 0.43
C GLU A 238 -7.28 -11.67 1.70
N GLN A 239 -7.67 -12.68 2.50
CA GLN A 239 -8.33 -12.44 3.79
C GLN A 239 -7.36 -11.91 4.84
N ARG A 240 -6.10 -12.35 4.80
CA ARG A 240 -5.06 -11.91 5.72
C ARG A 240 -4.56 -10.51 5.40
N ASP A 241 -4.39 -10.21 4.11
CA ASP A 241 -3.92 -8.93 3.61
C ASP A 241 -4.82 -8.42 2.48
N LEU A 242 -5.50 -7.30 2.77
CA LEU A 242 -6.37 -6.61 1.83
C LEU A 242 -5.63 -6.07 0.61
N TYR A 243 -4.30 -5.90 0.70
CA TYR A 243 -3.45 -5.41 -0.39
C TYR A 243 -2.73 -6.53 -1.14
N TRP A 244 -3.08 -7.80 -0.92
CA TRP A 244 -2.39 -8.95 -1.53
C TRP A 244 -2.32 -8.83 -3.06
N ALA A 245 -3.41 -8.41 -3.69
CA ALA A 245 -3.46 -8.20 -5.13
C ALA A 245 -2.49 -7.11 -5.64
N ASP A 246 -2.06 -6.20 -4.77
CA ASP A 246 -1.15 -5.10 -5.11
C ASP A 246 0.31 -5.55 -5.17
N HIS A 247 0.73 -6.50 -4.34
CA HIS A 247 2.12 -6.96 -4.23
C HIS A 247 2.36 -8.45 -4.45
N SER A 248 1.32 -9.25 -4.70
CA SER A 248 1.47 -10.68 -5.02
C SER A 248 2.40 -10.94 -6.21
N GLU A 249 2.46 -10.05 -7.21
CA GLU A 249 3.40 -10.17 -8.32
C GLU A 249 4.85 -9.93 -7.89
N LEU A 250 5.09 -9.02 -6.94
CA LEU A 250 6.40 -8.81 -6.34
C LEU A 250 6.82 -10.06 -5.55
N ILE A 251 5.92 -10.58 -4.70
CA ILE A 251 6.15 -11.82 -3.93
C ILE A 251 6.45 -12.99 -4.88
N ARG A 252 5.67 -13.15 -5.95
CA ARG A 252 5.90 -14.13 -7.01
C ARG A 252 7.30 -13.99 -7.60
N SER A 253 7.70 -12.77 -7.94
CA SER A 253 9.02 -12.52 -8.54
C SER A 253 10.17 -12.87 -7.59
N LEU A 254 10.04 -12.54 -6.30
CA LEU A 254 11.02 -12.87 -5.27
C LEU A 254 11.10 -14.38 -5.07
N ALA A 255 9.95 -15.05 -4.89
CA ALA A 255 9.87 -16.49 -4.70
C ALA A 255 10.44 -17.27 -5.89
N ILE A 256 10.12 -16.88 -7.13
CA ILE A 256 10.71 -17.51 -8.32
C ILE A 256 12.22 -17.31 -8.36
N LYS A 257 12.72 -16.10 -8.03
CA LYS A 257 14.15 -15.82 -8.00
C LYS A 257 14.86 -16.69 -6.97
N THR A 258 14.29 -16.83 -5.76
CA THR A 258 14.80 -17.71 -4.71
C THR A 258 14.86 -19.16 -5.18
N LEU A 259 13.75 -19.69 -5.68
CA LEU A 259 13.72 -21.09 -6.15
C LEU A 259 14.71 -21.32 -7.30
N LYS A 260 14.84 -20.39 -8.25
CA LYS A 260 15.79 -20.52 -9.37
C LYS A 260 17.25 -20.48 -8.97
N SER A 261 17.58 -19.88 -7.83
CA SER A 261 18.96 -19.84 -7.35
C SER A 261 19.46 -21.17 -6.77
N ALA A 262 18.59 -22.17 -6.62
CA ALA A 262 18.90 -23.48 -6.05
C ALA A 262 19.64 -24.45 -6.99
N GLU A 263 20.21 -23.96 -8.10
CA GLU A 263 20.88 -24.77 -9.11
C GLU A 263 22.09 -25.55 -8.56
N LYS A 264 22.39 -26.69 -9.18
CA LYS A 264 23.40 -27.67 -8.70
C LYS A 264 24.74 -27.00 -8.36
N GLY A 265 25.04 -26.94 -7.06
CA GLY A 265 26.33 -26.52 -6.50
C GLY A 265 26.43 -25.03 -6.13
N ALA A 266 25.38 -24.23 -6.40
CA ALA A 266 25.28 -22.87 -5.92
C ALA A 266 24.52 -22.82 -4.60
N THR A 267 24.97 -21.98 -3.67
CA THR A 267 24.19 -21.66 -2.48
C THR A 267 22.93 -20.91 -2.93
N MET A 268 21.76 -21.40 -2.54
CA MET A 268 20.48 -20.70 -2.72
C MET A 268 20.62 -19.25 -2.20
N GLN A 269 20.02 -18.30 -2.91
CA GLN A 269 20.05 -16.89 -2.58
C GLN A 269 18.68 -16.44 -2.10
N LEU A 270 18.65 -15.80 -0.94
CA LEU A 270 17.46 -15.13 -0.42
C LEU A 270 17.51 -13.64 -0.83
N PRO A 271 16.72 -13.20 -1.82
CA PRO A 271 16.74 -11.81 -2.25
C PRO A 271 16.10 -10.91 -1.19
N ALA A 272 16.71 -9.75 -0.93
CA ALA A 272 16.08 -8.69 -0.16
C ALA A 272 14.87 -8.10 -0.91
N LEU A 273 13.95 -7.47 -0.16
CA LEU A 273 12.80 -6.76 -0.72
C LEU A 273 13.25 -5.63 -1.67
N THR A 274 14.21 -4.84 -1.22
CA THR A 274 14.84 -3.74 -1.96
C THR A 274 16.36 -3.75 -1.76
N GLU A 275 17.09 -3.10 -2.67
CA GLU A 275 18.53 -2.92 -2.57
C GLU A 275 18.90 -1.84 -1.54
N ASP A 276 18.10 -0.78 -1.46
CA ASP A 276 18.31 0.35 -0.55
C ASP A 276 16.99 0.78 0.10
N TRP A 277 16.74 0.25 1.31
CA TRP A 277 15.54 0.58 2.08
C TRP A 277 15.52 2.03 2.56
N GLU A 278 16.67 2.62 2.87
CA GLU A 278 16.71 4.01 3.32
C GLU A 278 16.38 4.97 2.17
N GLU A 279 16.81 4.68 0.93
CA GLU A 279 16.41 5.44 -0.25
C GLU A 279 14.90 5.29 -0.55
N ASP A 280 14.35 4.09 -0.41
CA ASP A 280 12.92 3.83 -0.62
C ASP A 280 12.03 4.49 0.44
N LYS A 281 12.45 4.41 1.70
CA LYS A 281 11.81 5.10 2.81
C LYS A 281 11.85 6.60 2.63
N PHE A 282 13.02 7.16 2.33
CA PHE A 282 13.19 8.59 2.08
C PHE A 282 12.29 9.06 0.93
N PHE A 283 12.22 8.30 -0.16
CA PHE A 283 11.35 8.63 -1.29
C PHE A 283 9.88 8.74 -0.89
N VAL A 284 9.35 7.79 -0.11
CA VAL A 284 7.95 7.81 0.34
C VAL A 284 7.71 8.97 1.31
N GLU A 285 8.58 9.14 2.30
CA GLU A 285 8.48 10.21 3.30
C GLU A 285 8.51 11.58 2.61
N GLU A 286 9.43 11.79 1.69
CA GLU A 286 9.59 13.03 0.96
C GLU A 286 8.41 13.28 0.01
N LEU A 287 7.93 12.27 -0.71
CA LEU A 287 6.80 12.42 -1.63
C LEU A 287 5.53 12.80 -0.86
N PHE A 288 5.28 12.13 0.25
CA PHE A 288 4.15 12.43 1.12
C PHE A 288 4.25 13.85 1.70
N ARG A 289 5.42 14.20 2.25
CA ARG A 289 5.70 15.52 2.83
C ARG A 289 5.52 16.64 1.82
N GLN A 290 6.16 16.53 0.65
CA GLN A 290 6.07 17.52 -0.42
C GLN A 290 4.66 17.64 -0.98
N THR A 291 3.87 16.57 -0.95
CA THR A 291 2.46 16.63 -1.36
C THR A 291 1.63 17.46 -0.39
N ILE A 292 1.81 17.26 0.92
CA ILE A 292 1.06 17.97 1.96
C ILE A 292 1.51 19.43 2.12
N GLU A 293 2.81 19.70 2.14
CA GLU A 293 3.35 21.05 2.37
C GLU A 293 2.95 22.04 1.27
N ASN A 294 2.73 21.55 0.05
CA ASN A 294 2.44 22.37 -1.13
C ASN A 294 1.02 22.11 -1.70
N ASP A 295 0.12 21.52 -0.90
CA ASP A 295 -1.22 21.10 -1.34
C ASP A 295 -2.01 22.23 -2.00
N GLU A 296 -2.04 23.41 -1.38
CA GLU A 296 -2.74 24.61 -1.89
C GLU A 296 -2.14 25.13 -3.20
N GLN A 297 -0.82 25.04 -3.34
CA GLN A 297 -0.12 25.44 -4.55
C GLN A 297 -0.46 24.51 -5.71
N TYR A 298 -0.48 23.19 -5.47
CA TYR A 298 -0.87 22.21 -6.47
C TYR A 298 -2.33 22.34 -6.85
N GLU A 299 -3.20 22.61 -5.88
CA GLU A 299 -4.61 22.90 -6.13
C GLU A 299 -4.78 24.12 -7.03
N THR A 300 -4.02 25.19 -6.77
CA THR A 300 -4.01 26.38 -7.63
C THR A 300 -3.59 26.05 -9.06
N TYR A 301 -2.53 25.24 -9.24
CA TYR A 301 -2.11 24.79 -10.57
C TYR A 301 -3.19 23.97 -11.27
N LEU A 302 -3.87 23.09 -10.54
CA LEU A 302 -4.90 22.21 -11.07
C LEU A 302 -6.17 22.97 -11.44
N ILE A 303 -6.69 23.84 -10.57
CA ILE A 303 -7.92 24.61 -10.81
C ILE A 303 -7.80 25.42 -12.10
N ASP A 304 -6.64 26.03 -12.35
CA ASP A 304 -6.37 26.78 -13.56
C ASP A 304 -6.57 25.96 -14.85
N GLN A 305 -6.20 24.68 -14.80
CA GLN A 305 -6.32 23.74 -15.91
C GLN A 305 -7.69 23.05 -15.97
N LEU A 306 -8.40 23.01 -14.84
CA LEU A 306 -9.70 22.37 -14.68
C LEU A 306 -10.88 23.31 -14.90
N LYS A 307 -10.68 24.57 -15.29
CA LYS A 307 -11.76 25.56 -15.51
C LYS A 307 -12.90 25.10 -16.44
N ASN A 308 -12.61 24.19 -17.37
CA ASN A 308 -13.60 23.62 -18.30
C ASN A 308 -14.24 22.32 -17.78
N TRP A 309 -13.84 21.85 -16.60
CA TRP A 309 -14.32 20.64 -15.96
C TRP A 309 -15.21 21.01 -14.78
N ASP A 310 -16.25 20.22 -14.57
CA ASP A 310 -17.08 20.32 -13.38
C ASP A 310 -16.27 19.79 -12.18
N LEU A 311 -15.70 20.69 -11.39
CA LEU A 311 -14.82 20.38 -10.25
C LEU A 311 -15.51 19.46 -9.24
N GLU A 312 -16.83 19.61 -9.05
CA GLU A 312 -17.63 18.80 -8.13
C GLU A 312 -17.74 17.34 -8.60
N ARG A 313 -17.48 17.06 -9.88
CA ARG A 313 -17.51 15.70 -10.47
C ARG A 313 -16.16 15.01 -10.48
N ILE A 314 -15.08 15.69 -10.08
CA ILE A 314 -13.75 15.10 -10.07
C ILE A 314 -13.67 14.19 -8.84
N ALA A 315 -13.31 12.93 -9.07
CA ALA A 315 -13.10 12.00 -7.97
C ALA A 315 -11.96 12.49 -7.08
N LEU A 316 -12.16 12.47 -5.76
CA LEU A 316 -11.14 12.85 -4.79
C LEU A 316 -9.81 12.10 -5.04
N VAL A 317 -9.89 10.81 -5.39
CA VAL A 317 -8.74 9.97 -5.75
C VAL A 317 -7.95 10.57 -6.92
N ASP A 318 -8.62 11.08 -7.97
CA ASP A 318 -7.95 11.69 -9.11
C ASP A 318 -7.21 12.98 -8.71
N MET A 319 -7.83 13.78 -7.84
CA MET A 319 -7.20 14.99 -7.32
C MET A 319 -5.93 14.65 -6.52
N VAL A 320 -6.00 13.67 -5.60
CA VAL A 320 -4.85 13.21 -4.82
C VAL A 320 -3.74 12.67 -5.74
N ILE A 321 -4.10 11.86 -6.75
CA ILE A 321 -3.15 11.33 -7.73
C ILE A 321 -2.43 12.47 -8.47
N MET A 322 -3.18 13.47 -8.96
CA MET A 322 -2.60 14.60 -9.69
C MET A 322 -1.71 15.47 -8.80
N LYS A 323 -2.13 15.77 -7.56
CA LYS A 323 -1.33 16.52 -6.59
C LYS A 323 -0.03 15.77 -6.24
N THR A 324 -0.10 14.46 -6.03
CA THR A 324 1.07 13.61 -5.78
C THR A 324 2.01 13.58 -7.00
N ALA A 325 1.46 13.52 -8.22
CA ALA A 325 2.24 13.59 -9.45
C ALA A 325 2.96 14.93 -9.61
N LEU A 326 2.30 16.05 -9.29
CA LEU A 326 2.93 17.37 -9.29
C LEU A 326 4.07 17.46 -8.27
N ALA A 327 3.88 16.90 -7.07
CA ALA A 327 4.95 16.82 -6.08
C ALA A 327 6.17 16.05 -6.62
N GLU A 328 5.96 14.89 -7.27
CA GLU A 328 7.06 14.16 -7.89
C GLU A 328 7.71 14.92 -9.06
N LEU A 329 6.90 15.55 -9.93
CA LEU A 329 7.38 16.32 -11.07
C LEU A 329 8.28 17.48 -10.63
N ILE A 330 7.92 18.19 -9.56
CA ILE A 330 8.60 19.40 -9.11
C ILE A 330 9.78 19.08 -8.20
N HIS A 331 9.63 18.16 -7.26
CA HIS A 331 10.63 17.96 -6.18
C HIS A 331 11.60 16.80 -6.43
N PHE A 332 11.36 15.96 -7.43
CA PHE A 332 12.22 14.80 -7.74
C PHE A 332 12.90 15.00 -9.11
N PRO A 333 14.00 15.77 -9.15
CA PRO A 333 14.64 16.14 -10.41
C PRO A 333 15.29 14.95 -11.14
N GLY A 334 15.62 13.88 -10.40
CA GLY A 334 16.20 12.65 -10.95
C GLY A 334 15.22 11.76 -11.71
N ILE A 335 13.91 12.03 -11.64
CA ILE A 335 12.88 11.21 -12.27
C ILE A 335 12.38 11.91 -13.55
N PRO A 336 12.44 11.26 -14.74
CA PRO A 336 11.97 11.86 -15.98
C PRO A 336 10.47 12.18 -15.94
N VAL A 337 10.07 13.32 -16.52
CA VAL A 337 8.66 13.77 -16.57
C VAL A 337 7.72 12.69 -17.10
N LYS A 338 8.07 12.08 -18.24
CA LYS A 338 7.25 11.02 -18.86
C LYS A 338 7.09 9.78 -17.98
N VAL A 339 8.12 9.45 -17.18
CA VAL A 339 8.04 8.31 -16.25
C VAL A 339 7.04 8.63 -15.16
N THR A 340 7.17 9.78 -14.49
CA THR A 340 6.23 10.22 -13.46
C THR A 340 4.79 10.20 -13.98
N ILE A 341 4.52 10.83 -15.13
CA ILE A 341 3.17 10.87 -15.73
C ILE A 341 2.63 9.45 -15.98
N ASN A 342 3.41 8.58 -16.64
CA ASN A 342 3.00 7.21 -16.91
C ASN A 342 2.66 6.42 -15.64
N GLU A 343 3.46 6.57 -14.59
CA GLU A 343 3.24 5.86 -13.33
C GLU A 343 1.93 6.27 -12.65
N PHE A 344 1.64 7.58 -12.59
CA PHE A 344 0.38 8.07 -11.99
C PHE A 344 -0.86 7.79 -12.85
N ILE A 345 -0.71 7.66 -14.18
CA ILE A 345 -1.79 7.18 -15.06
C ILE A 345 -2.15 5.73 -14.75
N GLU A 346 -1.17 4.86 -14.54
CA GLU A 346 -1.42 3.45 -14.19
C GLU A 346 -2.09 3.33 -12.81
N ILE A 347 -1.70 4.18 -11.85
CA ILE A 347 -2.38 4.28 -10.55
C ILE A 347 -3.84 4.72 -10.74
N ALA A 348 -4.09 5.76 -11.55
CA ALA A 348 -5.46 6.25 -11.82
C ALA A 348 -6.36 5.20 -12.47
N LYS A 349 -5.83 4.40 -13.41
CA LYS A 349 -6.56 3.30 -14.04
C LYS A 349 -6.97 2.22 -13.04
N ARG A 350 -6.13 1.99 -12.03
CA ARG A 350 -6.32 0.90 -11.06
C ARG A 350 -7.26 1.27 -9.91
N TYR A 351 -7.17 2.51 -9.41
CA TYR A 351 -7.83 2.90 -8.15
C TYR A 351 -8.98 3.91 -8.30
N SER A 352 -9.20 4.45 -9.50
CA SER A 352 -10.23 5.46 -9.73
C SER A 352 -11.25 4.99 -10.78
N THR A 353 -11.89 5.91 -11.49
CA THR A 353 -12.94 5.58 -12.46
C THR A 353 -12.37 5.06 -13.79
N PRO A 354 -13.15 4.34 -14.60
CA PRO A 354 -12.69 3.86 -15.92
C PRO A 354 -12.19 4.95 -16.87
N LYS A 355 -12.58 6.22 -16.66
CA LYS A 355 -12.14 7.36 -17.47
C LYS A 355 -10.92 8.10 -16.88
N SER A 356 -10.56 7.82 -15.62
CA SER A 356 -9.56 8.57 -14.87
C SER A 356 -8.17 8.49 -15.49
N GLY A 357 -7.75 7.36 -16.05
CA GLY A 357 -6.45 7.26 -16.72
C GLY A 357 -6.28 8.25 -17.89
N LYS A 358 -7.32 8.46 -18.71
CA LYS A 358 -7.28 9.43 -19.81
C LYS A 358 -7.35 10.87 -19.31
N PHE A 359 -8.16 11.10 -18.28
CA PHE A 359 -8.32 12.40 -17.64
C PHE A 359 -7.00 12.87 -17.01
N VAL A 360 -6.41 12.06 -16.14
CA VAL A 360 -5.14 12.34 -15.47
C VAL A 360 -4.02 12.58 -16.48
N ASN A 361 -3.93 11.76 -17.54
CA ASN A 361 -2.97 12.01 -18.63
C ASN A 361 -3.13 13.39 -19.25
N GLY A 362 -4.36 13.74 -19.68
CA GLY A 362 -4.63 15.01 -20.34
C GLY A 362 -4.34 16.24 -19.48
N VAL A 363 -4.60 16.16 -18.17
CA VAL A 363 -4.30 17.25 -17.23
C VAL A 363 -2.79 17.36 -16.96
N LEU A 364 -2.14 16.24 -16.64
CA LEU A 364 -0.72 16.23 -16.28
C LEU A 364 0.19 16.60 -17.45
N ASP A 365 -0.12 16.17 -18.68
CA ASP A 365 0.67 16.54 -19.87
C ASP A 365 0.72 18.07 -20.06
N VAL A 366 -0.45 18.73 -19.99
CA VAL A 366 -0.53 20.19 -20.17
C VAL A 366 0.14 20.93 -19.01
N LEU A 367 -0.07 20.47 -17.77
CA LEU A 367 0.58 21.09 -16.61
C LEU A 367 2.09 20.91 -16.62
N ALA A 368 2.59 19.74 -16.99
CA ALA A 368 4.02 19.49 -17.05
C ALA A 368 4.71 20.42 -18.06
N GLU A 369 4.14 20.59 -19.25
CA GLU A 369 4.66 21.53 -20.27
C GLU A 369 4.61 22.98 -19.78
N LYS A 370 3.49 23.42 -19.18
CA LYS A 370 3.34 24.78 -18.62
C LYS A 370 4.38 25.04 -17.52
N LEU A 371 4.51 24.13 -16.55
CA LEU A 371 5.41 24.29 -15.41
C LEU A 371 6.88 24.14 -15.81
N LYS A 372 7.20 23.38 -16.86
CA LYS A 372 8.53 23.34 -17.47
C LYS A 372 8.87 24.67 -18.15
N ALA A 373 7.95 25.24 -18.92
CA ALA A 373 8.14 26.55 -19.56
C ALA A 373 8.32 27.70 -18.54
N GLN A 374 7.68 27.60 -17.37
CA GLN A 374 7.84 28.55 -16.25
C GLN A 374 9.12 28.31 -15.43
N GLY A 375 9.89 27.25 -15.72
CA GLY A 375 11.09 26.89 -14.98
C GLY A 375 10.83 26.38 -13.57
N VAL A 376 9.60 25.95 -13.26
CA VAL A 376 9.21 25.33 -11.99
C VAL A 376 9.67 23.87 -11.96
N ILE A 377 9.39 23.12 -13.03
CA ILE A 377 9.92 21.76 -13.20
C ILE A 377 11.33 21.85 -13.77
N ARG A 378 12.31 21.38 -13.00
CA ARG A 378 13.71 21.26 -13.43
C ARG A 378 14.18 19.83 -13.22
N LYS A 379 14.44 19.12 -14.31
CA LYS A 379 14.95 17.74 -14.25
C LYS A 379 16.48 17.75 -14.38
N SER A 380 17.14 16.91 -13.61
CA SER A 380 18.60 16.77 -13.60
C SER A 380 18.99 15.33 -13.27
N GLY A 381 19.89 14.74 -14.05
CA GLY A 381 20.32 13.34 -13.88
C GLY A 381 20.97 12.78 -15.15
N ARG A 382 21.52 11.56 -15.08
CA ARG A 382 22.12 10.91 -16.25
C ARG A 382 21.07 10.75 -17.36
N GLY A 383 21.30 11.40 -18.49
CA GLY A 383 20.39 11.37 -19.65
C GLY A 383 19.22 12.37 -19.61
N LEU A 384 19.17 13.27 -18.62
CA LEU A 384 18.03 14.19 -18.37
C LEU A 384 18.39 15.67 -18.52
N ILE A 385 19.45 16.00 -19.28
CA ILE A 385 19.84 17.40 -19.47
C ILE A 385 18.83 18.09 -20.38
N ASP A 386 17.77 18.62 -19.76
CA ASP A 386 16.84 19.62 -20.28
C ASP A 386 17.36 21.05 -20.05
N ASN A 387 18.68 21.22 -19.84
CA ASN A 387 19.34 22.53 -19.86
C ASN A 387 20.01 22.75 -21.22
N LYS A 388 19.24 23.29 -22.17
CA LYS A 388 19.77 24.16 -23.23
C LYS A 388 18.91 25.40 -23.35
#